data_AF-S3HSQ4-F1
#
_entry.id   AF-S3HSQ4-F1
#
_cell.length_a   1.000
_cell.length_b   1.000
_cell.length_c   1.000
_cell.angle_alpha   90.00
_cell.angle_beta   90.00
_cell.angle_gamma   90.00
#
_symmetry.space_group_name_H-M   'P 1'
#
loop_
_entity.id
_entity.type
_entity.pdbx_description
1 polymer ?
#
loop_
_entity_poly.entity_id
_entity_poly.type
_entity_poly.pdbx_seq_one_letter_code
_entity_poly.pdbx_strand_id
1 'polypeptide(L)' 'MQVTRMLEADLAVLSLSVQLWYRHFKAEPDEKTSEVICSAAIDLFNQGHRTQEELTRILIARFPGVFGSIANAPTSIAVH' A
#
# COMPACT_ATOMS: atom_id res chain seq x y z
N MET A 1 -0.79 26.88 -2.81
CA MET A 1 0.50 26.15 -2.78
C MET A 1 0.71 25.60 -1.36
N GLN A 2 0.28 24.37 -1.08
CA GLN A 2 0.48 23.69 0.22
C GLN A 2 1.24 22.37 0.05
N VAL A 3 2.06 22.27 -1.00
CA VAL A 3 2.95 21.12 -1.24
C VAL A 3 4.33 21.52 -0.76
N THR A 4 4.55 21.58 0.54
CA THR A 4 5.91 21.71 1.08
C THR A 4 5.94 21.22 2.51
N ARG A 5 6.85 20.27 2.76
CA ARG A 5 7.10 19.52 4.01
C ARG A 5 6.31 18.23 4.19
N MET A 6 6.37 17.33 3.22
CA MET A 6 6.66 15.94 3.62
C MET A 6 8.15 15.94 3.95
N LEU A 7 8.50 15.93 5.24
CA LEU A 7 9.88 15.81 5.70
C LEU A 7 10.43 14.48 5.17
N GLU A 8 11.73 14.37 4.88
CA GLU A 8 12.31 13.09 4.45
C GLU A 8 11.99 11.95 5.42
N ALA A 9 11.84 12.28 6.71
CA ALA A 9 11.34 11.37 7.74
C ALA A 9 9.91 10.87 7.48
N ASP A 10 9.00 11.72 7.00
CA ASP A 10 7.63 11.34 6.67
C ASP A 10 7.60 10.41 5.45
N LEU A 11 8.42 10.71 4.43
CA LEU A 11 8.58 9.85 3.28
C LEU A 11 9.17 8.48 3.67
N ALA A 12 10.15 8.47 4.58
CA ALA A 12 10.71 7.24 5.11
C ALA A 12 9.66 6.42 5.86
N VAL A 13 8.84 7.05 6.71
CA VAL A 13 7.75 6.40 7.44
C VAL A 13 6.73 5.78 6.47
N LEU A 14 6.33 6.51 5.42
CA LEU A 14 5.41 6.00 4.41
C LEU A 14 6.03 4.80 3.66
N SER A 15 7.24 4.97 3.13
CA SER A 15 7.93 3.93 2.35
C SER A 15 8.19 2.66 3.18
N LEU A 16 8.58 2.80 4.44
CA LEU A 16 8.76 1.67 5.35
C LEU A 16 7.43 0.98 5.64
N SER A 17 6.35 1.73 5.84
CA SER A 17 5.02 1.15 6.10
C SER A 17 4.54 0.30 4.91
N VAL A 18 4.74 0.79 3.69
CA VAL A 18 4.43 0.05 2.46
C VAL A 18 5.29 -1.22 2.34
N GLN A 19 6.59 -1.12 2.57
CA GLN A 19 7.49 -2.28 2.54
C GLN A 19 7.14 -3.35 3.59
N LEU A 20 6.77 -2.92 4.81
CA LEU A 20 6.31 -3.81 5.87
C LEU A 20 5.02 -4.53 5.49
N TRP A 21 4.08 -3.81 4.87
CA TRP A 21 2.85 -4.40 4.33
C TRP A 21 3.16 -5.45 3.27
N TYR A 22 4.02 -5.13 2.28
CA TYR A 22 4.46 -6.09 1.26
C TYR A 22 5.12 -7.34 1.88
N ARG A 23 5.98 -7.14 2.89
CA ARG A 23 6.66 -8.22 3.60
C ARG A 23 5.70 -9.08 4.42
N HIS A 24 4.65 -8.49 4.98
CA HIS A 24 3.63 -9.20 5.74
C HIS A 24 2.83 -10.17 4.85
N PHE A 25 2.44 -9.69 3.66
CA PHE A 25 1.66 -10.50 2.70
C PHE A 25 2.52 -11.31 1.73
N LYS A 26 3.87 -11.17 1.77
CA LYS A 26 4.81 -11.74 0.78
C LYS A 26 4.38 -11.49 -0.66
N ALA A 27 3.87 -10.29 -0.85
CA ALA A 27 3.26 -9.83 -2.06
C ALA A 27 4.30 -9.50 -3.14
N GLU A 28 4.00 -9.81 -4.40
CA GLU A 28 4.78 -9.29 -5.51
C GLU A 28 4.52 -7.80 -5.70
N PRO A 29 5.55 -6.98 -5.93
CA PRO A 29 5.40 -5.55 -6.17
C PRO A 29 4.68 -5.34 -7.51
N ASP A 30 3.38 -5.11 -7.43
CA ASP A 30 2.52 -4.76 -8.57
C ASP A 30 2.30 -3.25 -8.59
N GLU A 31 2.36 -2.64 -9.77
CA GLU A 31 2.28 -1.18 -9.93
C GLU A 31 0.94 -0.63 -9.41
N LYS A 32 -0.18 -1.32 -9.69
CA LYS A 32 -1.50 -0.91 -9.21
C LYS A 32 -1.64 -1.05 -7.70
N THR A 33 -1.13 -2.15 -7.14
CA THR A 33 -1.11 -2.38 -5.70
C THR A 33 -0.27 -1.31 -5.00
N SER A 34 0.88 -0.97 -5.58
CA SER A 34 1.78 0.07 -5.09
C SER A 34 1.11 1.44 -5.08
N GLU A 35 0.40 1.80 -6.16
CA GLU A 35 -0.33 3.07 -6.24
C GLU A 35 -1.44 3.17 -5.18
N VAL A 36 -2.25 2.12 -5.03
CA VAL A 36 -3.34 2.08 -4.05
C VAL A 36 -2.81 2.18 -2.61
N ILE A 37 -1.77 1.40 -2.29
CA ILE A 37 -1.18 1.37 -0.95
C ILE A 37 -0.46 2.70 -0.64
N CYS A 38 0.28 3.28 -1.59
CA CYS A 38 0.91 4.59 -1.42
C CYS A 38 -0.13 5.70 -1.22
N SER A 39 -1.17 5.74 -2.05
CA SER A 39 -2.24 6.74 -1.94
C SER A 39 -2.97 6.64 -0.59
N ALA A 40 -3.28 5.42 -0.15
CA ALA A 40 -3.88 5.19 1.16
C ALA A 40 -2.95 5.60 2.32
N ALA A 41 -1.65 5.33 2.22
CA ALA A 41 -0.68 5.73 3.23
C ALA A 41 -0.60 7.26 3.36
N ILE A 42 -0.63 7.99 2.24
CA ILE A 42 -0.65 9.46 2.22
C ILE A 42 -1.95 10.00 2.82
N ASP A 43 -3.09 9.39 2.50
CA ASP A 43 -4.39 9.78 3.07
C ASP A 43 -4.40 9.60 4.59
N LEU A 44 -3.92 8.47 5.11
CA LEU A 44 -3.78 8.24 6.55
C LEU A 44 -2.84 9.25 7.21
N PHE A 45 -1.76 9.62 6.54
CA PHE A 45 -0.85 10.63 7.04
C PHE A 45 -1.52 12.01 7.14
N ASN A 46 -2.33 12.38 6.14
CA ASN A 46 -3.14 13.60 6.17
C ASN A 46 -4.24 13.58 7.24
N GLN A 47 -4.76 12.40 7.58
CA GLN A 47 -5.70 12.21 8.71
C GLN A 47 -5.03 12.36 10.09
N GLY A 48 -3.70 12.46 10.16
CA GLY A 48 -2.94 12.67 11.40
C GLY A 48 -2.15 11.44 11.87
N HIS A 49 -2.20 10.32 11.14
CA HIS A 49 -1.41 9.13 11.47
C HIS A 49 0.04 9.28 11.00
N ARG A 50 0.96 9.60 11.91
CA ARG A 50 2.38 9.85 11.59
C ARG A 50 3.34 8.74 11.98
N THR A 51 2.84 7.63 12.52
CA THR A 51 3.65 6.52 13.01
C THR A 51 3.63 5.35 12.03
N GLN A 52 4.81 4.81 11.72
CA GLN A 52 4.97 3.69 10.81
C GLN A 52 4.12 2.48 11.22
N GLU A 53 4.14 2.11 12.50
CA GLU A 53 3.39 0.95 13.01
C GLU A 53 1.88 1.12 12.84
N GLU A 54 1.37 2.34 13.04
CA GLU A 54 -0.05 2.61 12.89
C GLU A 54 -0.48 2.57 11.42
N LEU A 55 0.29 3.26 10.56
CA LEU A 55 0.08 3.21 9.12
C LEU A 55 0.10 1.77 8.61
N THR A 56 1.11 0.99 9.02
CA THR A 56 1.23 -0.42 8.65
C THR A 56 0.03 -1.24 9.12
N ARG A 57 -0.39 -1.10 10.39
CA ARG A 57 -1.56 -1.82 10.93
C ARG A 57 -2.83 -1.48 10.18
N ILE A 58 -3.08 -0.20 9.91
CA ILE A 58 -4.27 0.24 9.18
C ILE A 58 -4.22 -0.25 7.73
N LEU A 59 -3.06 -0.19 7.06
CA LEU A 59 -2.88 -0.74 5.71
C LEU A 59 -3.15 -2.25 5.68
N ILE A 60 -2.66 -3.02 6.66
CA ILE A 60 -2.90 -4.47 6.76
C ILE A 60 -4.40 -4.74 6.97
N ALA A 61 -5.06 -3.99 7.86
CA ALA A 61 -6.48 -4.14 8.16
C ALA A 61 -7.39 -3.71 7.01
N ARG A 62 -7.00 -2.68 6.25
CA ARG A 62 -7.79 -2.11 5.15
C ARG A 62 -7.59 -2.86 3.83
N PHE A 63 -6.41 -3.44 3.62
CA PHE A 63 -6.06 -4.17 2.41
C PHE A 63 -5.61 -5.61 2.70
N PRO A 64 -6.40 -6.45 3.40
CA PRO A 64 -6.05 -7.86 3.55
C PRO A 64 -6.20 -8.64 2.24
N GLY A 65 -6.93 -8.09 1.26
CA GLY A 65 -7.48 -8.81 0.11
C GLY A 65 -7.07 -8.33 -1.28
N VAL A 66 -6.11 -7.40 -1.43
CA VAL A 66 -5.62 -7.02 -2.79
C VAL A 66 -5.10 -8.24 -3.57
N PHE A 67 -4.67 -9.29 -2.86
CA PHE A 67 -4.25 -10.58 -3.43
C PHE A 67 -5.40 -11.52 -3.82
N GLY A 68 -6.63 -11.29 -3.33
CA GLY A 68 -7.76 -12.19 -3.56
C GLY A 68 -8.33 -12.13 -4.98
N SER A 69 -8.09 -11.04 -5.71
CA SER A 69 -8.76 -10.76 -6.98
C SER A 69 -7.84 -10.71 -8.21
N ILE A 70 -6.52 -10.61 -8.06
CA ILE A 70 -5.59 -10.64 -9.22
C ILE A 70 -5.31 -12.09 -9.68
N ALA A 71 -5.45 -13.10 -8.79
CA ALA A 71 -5.32 -14.51 -9.16
C ALA A 71 -6.55 -15.09 -9.89
N ASN A 72 -7.63 -14.32 -10.06
CA ASN A 72 -8.79 -14.69 -10.86
C ASN A 72 -9.10 -13.61 -11.91
N ALA A 73 -8.06 -13.11 -12.59
CA ALA A 73 -8.23 -12.93 -14.02
C ALA A 73 -8.31 -14.37 -14.58
N PRO A 74 -9.44 -14.84 -15.12
CA PRO A 74 -9.43 -16.09 -15.86
C PRO A 74 -8.38 -15.91 -16.94
N THR A 75 -7.23 -16.58 -16.81
CA THR A 75 -6.42 -16.94 -17.95
C THR A 75 -7.40 -17.60 -18.89
N SER A 76 -7.79 -16.85 -19.91
CA SER A 76 -8.69 -17.30 -20.95
C SER A 76 -8.02 -18.53 -21.55
N ILE A 77 -8.41 -19.70 -21.06
CA ILE A 77 -8.23 -20.98 -21.72
C ILE A 77 -9.10 -20.89 -22.98
N ALA A 78 -8.59 -20.17 -23.98
CA ALA A 78 -9.02 -20.33 -25.34
C ALA A 78 -8.52 -21.70 -25.80
N VAL A 79 -9.29 -22.73 -25.48
CA VAL A 79 -9.24 -23.99 -26.21
C VAL A 79 -10.01 -23.78 -27.51
N HIS A 80 -9.29 -23.77 -28.63
CA HIS A 80 -9.87 -24.07 -29.93
C HIS A 80 -8.81 -24.71 -30.82
#